data_AF-A0A368SY94-F1
#
_entry.id   AF-A0A368SY94-F1
#
_cell.length_a   1.000
_cell.length_b   1.000
_cell.length_c   1.000
_cell.angle_alpha   90.00
_cell.angle_beta   90.00
_cell.angle_gamma   90.00
#
_symmetry.space_group_name_H-M   'P 1'
#
loop_
_entity.id
_entity.type
_entity.pdbx_description
1 polymer ?
#
loop_
_entity_poly.entity_id
_entity_poly.type
_entity_poly.pdbx_seq_one_letter_code
_entity_poly.pdbx_strand_id
1 'polypeptide(L)'
;MNGQVVPEAAAPGGGGRRYEAVVIGGGAAGLSGALTLGRARRSVLVVDDGRPRNAPAGGVHVYLGREGTPPGELLAADHASASRPRPGAPGAPRPPTRKE
;
A
#
# COMPACT_ATOMS: atom_id res chain seq x y z
N MET A 1 12.18 -22.32 -34.39
CA MET A 1 11.04 -21.83 -35.19
C MET A 1 9.87 -22.78 -34.95
N ASN A 2 8.71 -22.45 -34.38
CA ASN A 2 8.13 -21.22 -33.86
C ASN A 2 7.10 -21.64 -32.80
N GLY A 3 7.28 -21.25 -31.54
CA GLY A 3 6.23 -21.35 -30.53
C GLY A 3 5.39 -20.07 -30.61
N GLN A 4 4.17 -20.19 -31.10
CA GLN A 4 3.26 -19.05 -31.23
C GLN A 4 3.05 -18.40 -29.86
N VAL A 5 3.48 -17.14 -29.76
CA VAL A 5 3.06 -16.22 -28.72
C VAL A 5 1.57 -16.01 -28.95
N VAL A 6 0.73 -16.59 -28.09
CA VAL A 6 -0.68 -16.23 -28.03
C VAL A 6 -0.76 -14.74 -27.68
N PRO A 7 -1.41 -13.90 -28.50
CA PRO A 7 -1.57 -12.49 -28.17
C PRO A 7 -2.60 -12.40 -27.04
N GLU A 8 -2.16 -12.01 -25.84
CA GLU A 8 -3.11 -11.66 -24.79
C GLU A 8 -3.87 -10.42 -25.26
N ALA A 9 -5.17 -10.59 -25.42
CA ALA A 9 -6.08 -9.63 -26.01
C ALA A 9 -5.84 -8.23 -25.43
N ALA A 10 -5.67 -7.25 -26.30
CA ALA A 10 -5.69 -5.85 -25.93
C ALA A 10 -7.02 -5.57 -25.21
N ALA A 11 -6.95 -5.43 -23.89
CA ALA A 11 -8.08 -4.95 -23.10
C ALA A 11 -8.55 -3.60 -23.67
N PRO A 12 -9.87 -3.36 -23.74
CA PRO A 12 -10.42 -2.22 -24.44
C PRO A 12 -9.92 -0.91 -23.84
N GLY A 13 -9.67 0.07 -24.70
CA GLY A 13 -9.24 1.40 -24.31
C GLY A 13 -10.19 2.03 -23.27
N GLY A 14 -9.70 2.15 -22.05
CA GLY A 14 -10.26 2.92 -20.95
C GLY A 14 -9.11 3.24 -20.00
N GLY A 15 -9.09 4.41 -19.38
CA GLY A 15 -8.00 4.88 -18.49
C GLY A 15 -7.86 4.07 -17.20
N GLY A 16 -7.61 2.75 -17.31
CA GLY A 16 -7.35 1.85 -16.20
C GLY A 16 -5.94 2.08 -15.66
N ARG A 17 -5.84 2.37 -14.36
CA ARG A 17 -4.56 2.44 -13.67
C ARG A 17 -3.87 1.08 -13.76
N ARG A 18 -2.72 1.01 -14.44
CA ARG A 18 -1.84 -0.17 -14.43
C ARG A 18 -1.11 -0.21 -13.09
N TYR A 19 -1.22 -1.35 -12.40
CA TYR A 19 -0.47 -1.65 -11.18
C TYR A 19 0.73 -2.54 -11.53
N GLU A 20 1.90 -2.22 -10.98
CA GLU A 20 3.12 -3.03 -11.10
C GLU A 20 3.16 -4.16 -10.07
N ALA A 21 2.42 -4.02 -8.96
CA ALA A 21 2.28 -5.06 -7.96
C ALA A 21 0.88 -5.03 -7.33
N VAL A 22 0.43 -6.20 -6.90
CA VAL A 22 -0.76 -6.37 -6.08
C VAL A 22 -0.34 -7.04 -4.77
N VAL A 23 -0.70 -6.41 -3.65
CA VAL A 23 -0.49 -6.95 -2.31
C VAL A 23 -1.83 -7.46 -1.79
N ILE A 24 -1.87 -8.74 -1.42
CA ILE A 24 -3.06 -9.38 -0.83
C ILE A 24 -2.84 -9.49 0.67
N GLY A 25 -3.70 -8.80 1.44
CA GLY A 25 -3.60 -8.64 2.88
C GLY A 25 -3.08 -7.25 3.26
N GLY A 26 -3.88 -6.50 4.01
CA GLY A 26 -3.60 -5.17 4.53
C GLY A 26 -3.07 -5.16 5.96
N GLY A 27 -2.56 -6.29 6.48
CA GLY A 27 -1.87 -6.31 7.77
C GLY A 27 -0.48 -5.65 7.73
N ALA A 28 0.21 -5.65 8.87
CA ALA A 28 1.53 -5.04 9.03
C ALA A 28 2.54 -5.42 7.93
N ALA A 29 2.60 -6.71 7.55
CA ALA A 29 3.49 -7.19 6.50
C ALA A 29 3.14 -6.62 5.11
N GLY A 30 1.86 -6.68 4.73
CA GLY A 30 1.39 -6.21 3.43
C GLY A 30 1.54 -4.69 3.28
N LEU A 31 1.15 -3.93 4.30
CA LEU A 31 1.30 -2.47 4.29
C LEU A 31 2.77 -2.03 4.30
N SER A 32 3.65 -2.74 5.03
CA SER A 32 5.10 -2.48 4.99
C SER A 32 5.69 -2.70 3.59
N GLY A 33 5.27 -3.77 2.91
CA GLY A 33 5.66 -4.06 1.53
C GLY A 33 5.14 -3.00 0.56
N ALA A 34 3.84 -2.66 0.65
CA ALA A 34 3.21 -1.64 -0.17
C ALA A 34 3.88 -0.26 0.00
N LEU A 35 4.20 0.13 1.24
CA LEU A 35 4.91 1.36 1.54
C LEU A 35 6.31 1.38 0.93
N THR A 36 7.04 0.26 1.01
CA THR A 36 8.38 0.11 0.41
C THR A 36 8.32 0.27 -1.11
N LEU A 37 7.39 -0.42 -1.78
CA LEU A 37 7.17 -0.31 -3.21
C LEU A 37 6.69 1.08 -3.65
N GLY A 38 5.80 1.71 -2.86
CA GLY A 38 5.34 3.08 -3.09
C GLY A 38 6.47 4.10 -3.01
N ARG A 39 7.43 3.92 -2.08
CA ARG A 39 8.66 4.73 -2.02
C ARG A 39 9.59 4.49 -3.20
N ALA A 40 9.62 3.27 -3.73
CA ALA A 40 10.28 2.94 -5.00
C ALA A 40 9.50 3.44 -6.24
N ARG A 41 8.46 4.25 -6.04
CA ARG A 41 7.59 4.85 -7.07
C ARG A 41 6.81 3.83 -7.90
N ARG A 42 6.58 2.64 -7.36
CA ARG A 42 5.78 1.62 -8.02
C ARG A 42 4.29 1.87 -7.81
N SER A 43 3.47 1.59 -8.82
CA SER A 43 2.01 1.57 -8.64
C SER A 43 1.58 0.26 -7.99
N VAL A 44 1.04 0.34 -6.77
CA VAL A 44 0.66 -0.84 -5.98
C VAL A 44 -0.83 -0.79 -5.65
N LEU A 45 -1.51 -1.92 -5.81
CA LEU A 45 -2.86 -2.13 -5.32
C LEU A 45 -2.78 -3.01 -4.06
N VAL A 46 -3.35 -2.54 -2.95
CA VAL A 46 -3.53 -3.36 -1.74
C VAL A 46 -4.99 -3.81 -1.70
N VAL A 47 -5.21 -5.11 -1.52
CA VAL A 47 -6.53 -5.69 -1.32
C VAL A 47 -6.56 -6.32 0.06
N ASP A 48 -7.50 -5.92 0.89
CA ASP A 48 -7.61 -6.34 2.29
C ASP A 48 -9.07 -6.62 2.67
N ASP A 49 -9.27 -7.59 3.57
CA ASP A 49 -10.59 -7.97 4.08
C ASP A 49 -10.87 -7.44 5.51
N GLY A 50 -9.91 -6.71 6.10
CA GLY A 50 -10.05 -6.05 7.40
C GLY A 50 -10.04 -7.00 8.60
N ARG A 51 -9.51 -8.23 8.46
CA ARG A 51 -9.52 -9.25 9.55
C ARG A 51 -8.11 -9.60 10.01
N PRO A 52 -7.43 -8.70 10.74
CA PRO A 52 -6.08 -8.98 11.21
C PRO A 52 -6.08 -10.14 12.21
N ARG A 53 -5.09 -11.04 12.08
CA ARG A 53 -4.95 -12.24 12.93
C ARG A 53 -4.93 -11.92 14.43
N ASN A 54 -4.36 -10.79 14.81
CA ASN A 54 -4.20 -10.36 16.20
C ASN A 54 -5.36 -9.49 16.72
N ALA A 55 -6.48 -9.37 16.01
CA ALA A 55 -7.63 -8.56 16.42
C ALA A 55 -8.09 -8.80 17.88
N PRO A 56 -8.09 -10.03 18.44
CA PRO A 56 -8.52 -10.26 19.82
C PRO A 56 -7.52 -9.80 20.89
N ALA A 57 -6.29 -9.44 20.51
CA ALA A 57 -5.25 -9.09 21.47
C ALA A 57 -5.51 -7.69 22.07
N GLY A 58 -5.28 -7.56 23.39
CA GLY A 58 -5.40 -6.27 24.08
C GLY A 58 -4.31 -5.27 23.71
N GLY A 59 -3.16 -5.74 23.22
CA GLY A 59 -2.04 -4.90 22.83
C GLY A 59 -1.01 -5.65 21.99
N VAL A 60 -0.21 -4.88 21.24
CA VAL A 60 0.97 -5.36 20.53
C VAL A 60 2.19 -5.21 21.42
N HIS A 61 3.04 -6.23 21.43
CA HIS A 61 4.26 -6.29 22.25
C HIS A 61 5.46 -6.57 21.35
N VAL A 62 6.67 -6.24 21.82
CA VAL A 62 7.92 -6.44 21.06
C VAL A 62 7.90 -5.67 19.74
N TYR A 63 7.18 -4.55 19.69
CA TYR A 63 7.14 -3.63 18.56
C TYR A 63 7.70 -2.28 18.99
N LEU A 64 8.86 -1.92 18.45
CA LEU A 64 9.60 -0.73 18.86
C LEU A 64 8.73 0.53 18.72
N GLY A 65 8.60 1.28 19.81
CA GLY A 65 7.81 2.52 19.85
C GLY A 65 6.28 2.32 19.85
N ARG A 66 5.78 1.09 19.94
CA ARG A 66 4.33 0.76 19.94
C ARG A 66 3.96 -0.25 21.04
N GLU A 67 4.71 -0.28 22.14
CA GLU A 67 4.43 -1.20 23.25
C GLU A 67 3.01 -0.99 23.80
N GLY A 68 2.26 -2.08 23.95
CA GLY A 68 0.88 -2.07 24.45
C GLY A 68 -0.16 -1.44 23.52
N THR A 69 0.21 -1.00 22.31
CA THR A 69 -0.72 -0.35 21.37
C THR A 69 -1.79 -1.35 20.92
N PRO A 70 -3.09 -1.00 20.94
CA PRO A 70 -4.15 -1.86 20.41
C PRO A 70 -3.91 -2.23 18.94
N PRO A 71 -4.14 -3.49 18.51
CA PRO A 71 -3.93 -3.93 17.14
C PRO A 71 -4.62 -3.06 16.07
N GLY A 72 -5.84 -2.60 16.35
CA GLY A 72 -6.60 -1.74 15.43
C GLY A 72 -5.97 -0.36 15.25
N GLU A 73 -5.38 0.22 16.29
CA GLU A 73 -4.70 1.51 16.21
C GLU A 73 -3.39 1.41 15.42
N LEU A 74 -2.63 0.32 15.62
CA LEU A 74 -1.44 0.06 14.84
C LEU A 74 -1.79 -0.08 13.35
N LEU A 75 -2.81 -0.88 13.03
CA LEU A 75 -3.29 -1.09 11.67
C LEU A 75 -3.72 0.23 11.01
N ALA A 76 -4.48 1.06 11.72
CA ALA A 76 -4.90 2.36 11.21
C ALA A 76 -3.70 3.29 10.89
N ALA A 77 -2.69 3.30 11.76
CA ALA A 77 -1.47 4.10 11.54
C ALA A 77 -0.65 3.60 10.33
N ASP A 78 -0.58 2.29 10.15
CA ASP A 78 0.09 1.67 9.00
C ASP A 78 -0.64 1.99 7.69
N HIS A 79 -1.98 1.92 7.70
CA HIS A 79 -2.81 2.30 6.54
C HIS A 79 -2.60 3.77 6.17
N ALA A 80 -2.63 4.68 7.15
CA ALA A 80 -2.40 6.10 6.90
C ALA A 80 -1.01 6.38 6.31
N SER A 81 0.00 5.61 6.73
CA SER A 81 1.35 5.72 6.19
C SER A 81 1.43 5.22 4.74
N ALA A 82 0.79 4.09 4.44
CA ALA A 82 0.78 3.47 3.12
C ALA A 82 -0.08 4.25 2.10
N SER A 83 -1.17 4.88 2.53
CA SER A 83 -2.06 5.66 1.66
C SER A 83 -1.52 7.05 1.35
N ARG A 84 -0.51 7.52 2.08
CA ARG A 84 0.05 8.86 1.90
C ARG A 84 0.72 8.97 0.52
N PRO A 85 0.24 9.85 -0.37
CA PRO A 85 0.81 9.98 -1.69
C PRO A 85 2.25 10.48 -1.62
N ARG A 86 3.11 9.92 -2.47
CA ARG A 86 4.49 10.41 -2.61
C ARG A 86 4.49 11.90 -3.01
N PRO A 87 5.44 12.70 -2.52
CA PRO A 87 5.63 14.06 -3.00
C PRO A 87 5.78 14.07 -4.54
N GLY A 88 5.07 14.98 -5.21
CA GLY A 88 5.06 15.08 -6.67
C GLY A 88 4.39 13.91 -7.40
N ALA A 89 3.57 13.09 -6.72
CA ALA A 89 2.61 12.24 -7.42
C ALA A 89 1.55 13.10 -8.13
N PRO A 90 1.02 12.65 -9.28
CA PRO A 90 -0.17 13.26 -9.88
C PRO A 90 -1.30 13.35 -8.84
N GLY A 91 -1.85 14.55 -8.63
CA GLY A 91 -2.89 14.80 -7.63
C GLY A 91 -2.43 14.93 -6.18
N ALA A 92 -1.12 14.84 -5.89
CA ALA A 92 -0.61 15.10 -4.54
C ALA A 92 -0.72 16.60 -4.20
N PRO A 93 -1.08 16.96 -2.96
CA PRO A 93 -1.09 18.36 -2.53
C PRO A 93 0.32 18.93 -2.68
N ARG A 94 0.43 20.10 -3.34
CA ARG A 94 1.69 20.83 -3.43
C ARG A 94 2.15 21.20 -2.01
N PRO A 95 3.42 21.00 -1.66
CA PRO A 95 3.92 21.39 -0.34
C PRO A 95 3.73 22.92 -0.17
N PRO A 96 3.47 23.40 1.07
CA PRO A 96 3.35 24.84 1.31
C PRO A 96 4.67 25.51 0.91
N THR A 97 4.58 26.55 0.09
CA THR A 97 5.72 27.40 -0.24
C THR A 97 6.17 28.10 1.04
N ARG A 98 7.42 27.90 1.45
CA ARG A 98 8.01 28.66 2.56
C ARG A 98 8.01 30.13 2.14
N LYS A 99 7.27 30.99 2.85
CA LYS A 99 7.46 32.44 2.73
C LYS A 99 8.72 32.78 3.51
N GLU A 100 9.68 33.42 2.83
CA GLU A 100 10.82 34.08 3.46
C GLU A 100 10.37 35.30 4.26
#